data_AF-A0A958N1G4-F1
#
_entry.id   AF-A0A958N1G4-F1
#
_cell.length_a   1.000
_cell.length_b   1.000
_cell.length_c   1.000
_cell.angle_alpha   90.00
_cell.angle_beta   90.00
_cell.angle_gamma   90.00
#
_symmetry.space_group_name_H-M   'P 1'
#
loop_
_entity.id
_entity.type
_entity.pdbx_description
1 polymer ?
#
loop_
_entity_poly.entity_id
_entity_poly.type
_entity_poly.pdbx_seq_one_letter_code
_entity_poly.pdbx_strand_id
1 'polypeptide(L)'
;MESATVLLTQSKFYSPVFNAAIFDGPIKIYFSQAQEGVALQLYFQLQRKVEEMQLGPLENSDRTIFIMLYPNSESFYNSFDKNLVSDNSDNDLIIEDVLGTDPVIGVRGPVEESTLENVYNKIKNLTSIYVPNFLEEGSEVFA
;
A
#
# COMPACT_ATOMS: atom_id res chain seq x y z
N MET A 1 13.45 16.50 10.50
CA MET A 1 12.54 15.75 9.62
C MET A 1 11.71 14.88 10.53
N GLU A 2 10.43 15.18 10.66
CA GLU A 2 9.51 14.33 11.40
C GLU A 2 9.33 13.04 10.59
N SER A 3 9.58 11.88 11.19
CA SER A 3 9.47 10.61 10.46
C SER A 3 8.03 10.42 9.96
N ALA A 4 7.82 10.01 8.71
CA ALA A 4 6.48 9.77 8.14
C ALA A 4 5.58 8.88 9.03
N THR A 5 6.19 7.97 9.79
CA THR A 5 5.52 7.16 10.81
C THR A 5 4.88 7.97 11.94
N VAL A 6 5.51 9.07 12.39
CA VAL A 6 4.98 9.97 13.43
C VAL A 6 3.79 10.76 12.89
N LEU A 7 3.87 11.20 11.63
CA LEU A 7 2.75 11.86 10.96
C LEU A 7 1.56 10.90 10.80
N LEU A 8 1.83 9.63 10.49
CA LEU A 8 0.78 8.62 10.34
C LEU A 8 0.02 8.41 11.65
N THR A 9 0.74 8.21 12.77
CA THR A 9 0.09 7.93 14.06
C THR A 9 -0.72 9.11 14.61
N GLN A 10 -0.50 10.33 14.09
CA GLN A 10 -1.28 11.51 14.41
C GLN A 10 -2.39 11.81 13.36
N SER A 11 -2.44 11.05 12.27
CA SER A 11 -3.38 11.26 11.17
C SER A 11 -4.72 10.55 11.37
N LYS A 12 -5.72 10.94 10.57
CA LYS A 12 -7.02 10.26 10.48
C LYS A 12 -6.93 8.79 10.05
N PHE A 13 -5.83 8.39 9.42
CA PHE A 13 -5.64 7.03 8.90
C PHE A 13 -5.18 6.03 9.96
N TYR A 14 -4.76 6.49 11.13
CA TYR A 14 -4.32 5.60 12.19
C TYR A 14 -5.45 5.27 13.15
N SER A 15 -5.75 3.98 13.28
CA SER A 15 -6.69 3.47 14.27
C SER A 15 -5.93 2.87 15.46
N PRO A 16 -6.38 3.10 16.71
CA PRO A 16 -5.80 2.47 17.90
C PRO A 16 -5.82 0.94 17.87
N VAL A 17 -6.61 0.34 16.97
CA VAL A 17 -6.65 -1.12 16.78
C VAL A 17 -5.38 -1.66 16.10
N PHE A 18 -4.56 -0.80 15.50
CA PHE A 18 -3.30 -1.16 14.87
C PHE A 18 -2.20 -1.36 15.91
N ASN A 19 -2.08 -2.59 16.40
CA ASN A 19 -1.09 -3.00 17.38
C ASN A 19 0.06 -3.84 16.77
N ALA A 20 0.05 -4.08 15.46
CA ALA A 20 1.10 -4.78 14.73
C ALA A 20 1.40 -4.10 13.39
N ALA A 21 2.61 -4.30 12.88
CA ALA A 21 3.03 -3.81 11.58
C ALA A 21 4.11 -4.68 10.93
N ILE A 22 4.15 -4.68 9.60
CA ILE A 22 5.22 -5.25 8.77
C ILE A 22 5.91 -4.09 8.06
N PHE A 23 7.24 -4.03 8.15
CA PHE A 23 8.06 -3.04 7.46
C PHE A 23 9.04 -3.74 6.54
N ASP A 24 8.93 -3.47 5.24
CA ASP A 24 9.83 -3.97 4.22
C ASP A 24 10.08 -2.89 3.17
N GLY A 25 11.30 -2.36 3.14
CA GLY A 25 11.68 -1.23 2.31
C GLY A 25 10.71 -0.03 2.47
N PRO A 26 10.15 0.51 1.37
CA PRO A 26 9.21 1.62 1.43
C PRO A 26 7.79 1.19 1.83
N ILE A 27 7.50 -0.10 1.98
CA ILE A 27 6.15 -0.60 2.27
C ILE A 27 6.00 -0.80 3.77
N LYS A 28 4.96 -0.17 4.33
CA LYS A 28 4.59 -0.32 5.75
C LYS A 28 3.14 -0.74 5.86
N ILE A 29 2.91 -1.96 6.36
CA ILE A 29 1.58 -2.52 6.54
C ILE A 29 1.21 -2.45 8.02
N TYR A 30 0.14 -1.73 8.36
CA TYR A 30 -0.40 -1.62 9.72
C TYR A 30 -1.68 -2.44 9.84
N PHE A 31 -1.78 -3.23 10.91
CA PHE A 31 -2.91 -4.15 11.11
C PHE A 31 -3.15 -4.45 12.58
N SER A 32 -4.30 -5.03 12.87
CA SER A 32 -4.57 -5.63 14.19
C SER A 32 -3.98 -7.03 14.26
N GLN A 33 -3.47 -7.47 15.40
CA GLN A 33 -2.89 -8.81 15.60
C GLN A 33 -3.86 -9.94 15.19
N ALA A 34 -5.17 -9.74 15.32
CA ALA A 34 -6.19 -10.69 14.84
C ALA A 34 -6.14 -10.93 13.31
N GLN A 35 -5.56 -10.00 12.55
CA GLN A 35 -5.40 -10.05 11.10
C GLN A 35 -3.97 -10.41 10.67
N GLU A 36 -3.11 -10.88 11.57
CA GLU A 36 -1.71 -11.19 11.25
C GLU A 36 -1.58 -12.18 10.08
N GLY A 37 -2.35 -13.26 10.07
CA GLY A 37 -2.33 -14.23 8.97
C GLY A 37 -2.71 -13.59 7.63
N VAL A 38 -3.66 -12.67 7.64
CA VAL A 38 -4.10 -11.91 6.45
C VAL A 38 -3.03 -10.92 5.99
N ALA A 39 -2.39 -10.21 6.93
CA ALA A 39 -1.33 -9.27 6.64
C ALA A 39 -0.11 -9.97 6.01
N LEU A 40 0.28 -11.15 6.53
CA LEU A 40 1.35 -11.95 5.97
C LEU A 40 1.02 -12.48 4.58
N GLN A 41 -0.22 -12.91 4.35
CA GLN A 41 -0.67 -13.33 3.02
C GLN A 41 -0.57 -12.19 2.00
N LEU A 42 -1.05 -11.00 2.35
CA LEU A 42 -0.89 -9.80 1.53
C LEU A 42 0.58 -9.50 1.25
N TYR A 43 1.41 -9.49 2.28
CA TYR A 43 2.84 -9.22 2.16
C TYR A 43 3.53 -10.19 1.20
N PHE A 44 3.39 -11.51 1.40
CA PHE A 44 4.06 -12.49 0.56
C PHE A 44 3.55 -12.46 -0.89
N GLN A 45 2.26 -12.20 -1.11
CA GLN A 45 1.75 -12.07 -2.47
C GLN A 45 2.26 -10.79 -3.15
N LEU A 46 2.33 -9.69 -2.42
CA LEU A 46 2.90 -8.44 -2.91
C LEU A 46 4.36 -8.60 -3.29
N GLN A 47 5.16 -9.24 -2.43
CA GLN A 47 6.56 -9.56 -2.70
C GLN A 47 6.72 -10.39 -3.98
N ARG A 48 5.96 -11.48 -4.11
CA ARG A 48 5.98 -12.33 -5.31
C ARG A 48 5.64 -11.54 -6.59
N LYS A 49 4.62 -10.68 -6.55
CA LYS A 49 4.21 -9.87 -7.71
C LYS A 49 5.23 -8.80 -8.08
N VAL A 50 5.93 -8.24 -7.10
CA VAL A 50 7.03 -7.29 -7.33
C VAL A 50 8.20 -8.01 -8.02
N GLU A 51 8.58 -9.20 -7.53
CA GLU A 51 9.61 -10.04 -8.14
C GLU A 51 9.25 -10.47 -9.57
N GLU A 52 8.00 -10.90 -9.81
CA GLU A 52 7.52 -11.37 -11.12
C GLU A 52 7.58 -10.28 -12.21
N MET A 53 7.36 -9.01 -11.86
CA MET A 53 7.22 -7.92 -12.84
C MET A 53 8.46 -7.03 -13.00
N GLN A 54 9.59 -7.38 -12.35
CA GLN A 54 10.83 -6.59 -12.36
C GLN A 54 10.57 -5.10 -12.12
N LEU A 55 9.59 -4.77 -11.26
CA LEU A 55 9.45 -3.41 -10.78
C LEU A 55 10.80 -3.09 -10.13
N GLY A 56 11.58 -2.21 -10.75
CA GLY A 56 12.90 -1.83 -10.27
C GLY A 56 12.83 -1.44 -8.79
N PRO A 57 13.97 -1.42 -8.06
CA PRO A 57 13.96 -1.31 -6.61
C PRO A 57 13.04 -0.17 -6.18
N LEU A 58 11.91 -0.56 -5.58
CA LEU A 58 11.00 0.30 -4.82
C LEU A 58 11.80 1.16 -3.82
N GLU A 59 12.99 0.68 -3.45
CA GLU A 59 14.04 1.31 -2.65
C GLU A 59 14.51 2.70 -3.15
N ASN A 60 14.34 3.05 -4.42
CA ASN A 60 14.75 4.37 -4.94
C ASN A 60 13.68 5.47 -4.76
N SER A 61 12.52 5.12 -4.24
CA SER A 61 11.48 6.07 -3.87
C SER A 61 11.69 6.51 -2.42
N ASP A 62 11.97 7.79 -2.19
CA ASP A 62 11.97 8.39 -0.84
C ASP A 62 10.58 8.34 -0.15
N ARG A 63 9.54 7.89 -0.87
CA ARG A 63 8.17 7.83 -0.37
C ARG A 63 7.89 6.50 0.31
N THR A 64 7.23 6.59 1.45
CA THR A 64 6.70 5.43 2.16
C THR A 64 5.28 5.14 1.65
N ILE A 65 5.00 3.88 1.30
CA ILE A 65 3.65 3.42 0.98
C ILE A 65 3.07 2.80 2.25
N PHE A 66 2.02 3.43 2.77
CA PHE A 66 1.30 2.94 3.94
C PHE A 66 0.12 2.08 3.50
N ILE A 67 0.01 0.87 4.04
CA ILE A 67 -1.13 -0.03 3.82
C ILE A 67 -1.79 -0.26 5.17
N MET A 68 -3.06 0.12 5.30
CA MET A 68 -3.81 0.11 6.55
C MET A 68 -4.91 -0.96 6.47
N LEU A 69 -4.75 -2.08 7.18
CA LEU A 69 -5.70 -3.19 7.17
C LEU A 69 -6.70 -3.03 8.31
N TYR A 70 -7.92 -2.62 7.99
CA TYR A 70 -8.95 -2.36 8.99
C TYR A 70 -9.72 -3.63 9.34
N PRO A 71 -9.88 -3.96 10.64
CA PRO A 71 -10.61 -5.14 11.09
C PRO A 71 -12.13 -5.00 10.98
N ASN A 72 -12.64 -3.77 10.94
CA ASN A 72 -14.05 -3.49 10.84
C ASN A 72 -14.31 -2.27 9.95
N SER A 73 -15.52 -2.23 9.39
CA SER A 73 -15.94 -1.18 8.47
C SER A 73 -16.04 0.19 9.13
N GLU A 74 -16.36 0.25 10.42
CA GLU A 74 -16.48 1.50 11.16
C GLU A 74 -15.14 2.23 11.21
N SER A 75 -14.07 1.54 11.60
CA SER A 75 -12.72 2.13 11.67
C SER A 75 -12.23 2.58 10.30
N PHE A 76 -12.57 1.82 9.26
CA PHE A 76 -12.26 2.17 7.87
C PHE A 76 -12.96 3.46 7.43
N TYR A 77 -14.30 3.54 7.60
CA TYR A 77 -15.07 4.72 7.19
C TYR A 77 -14.86 5.96 8.06
N ASN A 78 -14.38 5.79 9.28
CA ASN A 78 -13.95 6.93 10.11
C ASN A 78 -12.61 7.52 9.63
N SER A 79 -11.82 6.72 8.90
CA SER A 79 -10.48 7.10 8.46
C SER A 79 -10.44 7.70 7.06
N PHE A 80 -11.43 7.37 6.22
CA PHE A 80 -11.56 7.87 4.85
C PHE A 80 -12.87 8.63 4.65
N ASP A 81 -12.80 9.71 3.90
CA ASP A 81 -13.97 10.55 3.66
C ASP A 81 -15.07 9.77 2.93
N LYS A 82 -16.32 9.89 3.40
CA LYS A 82 -17.47 9.20 2.81
C LYS A 82 -17.71 9.52 1.34
N ASN A 83 -17.21 10.65 0.83
CA ASN A 83 -17.31 11.00 -0.59
C ASN A 83 -16.37 10.18 -1.49
N LEU A 84 -15.34 9.52 -0.90
CA LEU A 84 -14.49 8.55 -1.58
C LEU A 84 -15.09 7.14 -1.56
N VAL A 85 -16.12 6.95 -0.72
CA VAL A 85 -16.90 5.71 -0.61
C VAL A 85 -18.13 5.90 -1.49
N SER A 86 -18.24 5.16 -2.59
CA SER A 86 -19.45 5.21 -3.39
C SER A 86 -20.60 4.58 -2.60
N ASP A 87 -21.72 5.29 -2.45
CA ASP A 87 -22.94 4.84 -1.74
C ASP A 87 -23.53 3.51 -2.25
N ASN A 88 -23.01 2.98 -3.35
CA ASN A 88 -23.30 1.65 -3.85
C ASN A 88 -21.99 0.88 -4.03
N SER A 89 -21.62 0.03 -3.05
CA SER A 89 -21.21 -1.35 -3.28
C SER A 89 -20.35 -1.91 -2.13
N ASP A 90 -20.50 -3.21 -1.90
CA ASP A 90 -19.46 -4.07 -1.30
C ASP A 90 -18.08 -4.02 -2.01
N ASN A 91 -17.92 -3.21 -3.07
CA ASN A 91 -16.68 -3.01 -3.83
C ASN A 91 -15.69 -2.02 -3.22
N ASP A 92 -16.08 -1.20 -2.23
CA ASP A 92 -15.15 -0.25 -1.59
C ASP A 92 -14.30 -0.92 -0.50
N LEU A 93 -13.70 -2.06 -0.86
CA LEU A 93 -12.76 -2.77 0.00
C LEU A 93 -11.40 -2.07 0.04
N ILE A 94 -11.09 -1.19 -0.93
CA ILE A 94 -9.79 -0.54 -1.03
C ILE A 94 -9.95 0.93 -1.39
N ILE A 95 -9.48 1.82 -0.51
CA ILE A 95 -9.45 3.27 -0.73
C ILE A 95 -8.00 3.75 -0.73
N GLU A 96 -7.74 4.78 -1.51
CA GLU A 96 -6.43 5.43 -1.59
C GLU A 96 -6.59 6.91 -1.21
N ASP A 97 -5.67 7.39 -0.38
CA ASP A 97 -5.55 8.78 0.03
C ASP A 97 -4.04 9.10 0.18
N VAL A 98 -3.69 10.31 0.57
CA VAL A 98 -2.30 10.74 0.69
C VAL A 98 -2.07 11.39 2.05
N LEU A 99 -0.99 10.99 2.72
CA LEU A 99 -0.48 11.65 3.92
C LEU A 99 0.74 12.49 3.55
N GLY A 100 0.53 13.79 3.34
CA GLY A 100 1.59 14.68 2.85
C GLY A 100 1.98 14.34 1.41
N THR A 101 3.07 13.60 1.23
CA THR A 101 3.53 13.08 -0.07
C THR A 101 3.50 11.54 -0.17
N ASP A 102 3.17 10.88 0.94
CA ASP A 102 3.20 9.43 1.08
C ASP A 102 1.81 8.84 0.81
N PRO A 103 1.68 7.89 -0.13
CA PRO A 103 0.40 7.26 -0.40
C PRO A 103 -0.06 6.38 0.75
N VAL A 104 -1.35 6.42 1.05
CA VAL A 104 -2.02 5.60 2.06
C VAL A 104 -3.12 4.79 1.40
N ILE A 105 -3.03 3.47 1.50
CA ILE A 105 -3.99 2.51 0.98
C ILE A 105 -4.74 1.89 2.16
N GLY A 106 -6.01 2.21 2.32
CA GLY A 106 -6.89 1.52 3.25
C GLY A 106 -7.45 0.26 2.63
N VAL A 107 -7.45 -0.85 3.37
CA VAL A 107 -8.06 -2.12 2.96
C VAL A 107 -9.07 -2.57 4.01
N ARG A 108 -10.27 -2.95 3.58
CA ARG A 108 -11.40 -3.44 4.38
C ARG A 108 -11.80 -4.82 3.87
N GLY A 109 -12.13 -5.73 4.79
CA GLY A 109 -12.78 -7.00 4.46
C GLY A 109 -11.81 -8.17 4.27
N PRO A 110 -12.33 -9.34 3.84
CA PRO A 110 -11.49 -10.51 3.59
C PRO A 110 -10.52 -10.19 2.46
N VAL A 111 -9.24 -10.44 2.70
CA VAL A 111 -8.20 -10.22 1.70
C VAL A 111 -8.17 -11.44 0.78
N GLU A 112 -9.05 -11.40 -0.22
CA GLU A 112 -9.10 -12.37 -1.31
C GLU A 112 -8.12 -11.98 -2.43
N GLU A 113 -7.82 -12.92 -3.33
CA GLU A 113 -6.88 -12.70 -4.44
C GLU A 113 -7.24 -11.48 -5.30
N SER A 114 -8.54 -11.22 -5.50
CA SER A 114 -9.05 -10.03 -6.20
C SER A 114 -8.73 -8.71 -5.48
N THR A 115 -8.79 -8.70 -4.14
CA THR A 115 -8.44 -7.54 -3.30
C THR A 115 -6.93 -7.30 -3.41
N LEU A 116 -6.15 -8.37 -3.40
CA LEU A 116 -4.69 -8.31 -3.52
C LEU A 116 -4.24 -7.76 -4.86
N GLU A 117 -4.86 -8.21 -5.96
CA GLU A 117 -4.60 -7.69 -7.30
C GLU A 117 -4.93 -6.20 -7.40
N ASN A 118 -6.00 -5.75 -6.77
CA ASN A 118 -6.37 -4.33 -6.71
C ASN A 118 -5.38 -3.49 -5.89
N VAL A 119 -4.93 -3.96 -4.72
CA VAL A 119 -3.88 -3.28 -3.93
C VAL A 119 -2.59 -3.19 -4.73
N TYR A 120 -2.20 -4.29 -5.39
CA TYR A 120 -1.03 -4.33 -6.24
C TYR A 120 -1.13 -3.34 -7.40
N ASN A 121 -2.25 -3.32 -8.14
CA ASN A 121 -2.45 -2.41 -9.26
C ASN A 121 -2.38 -0.94 -8.82
N LYS A 122 -2.86 -0.61 -7.62
CA LYS A 122 -2.69 0.72 -7.02
C LYS A 122 -1.23 1.05 -6.75
N ILE A 123 -0.49 0.13 -6.10
CA ILE A 123 0.95 0.31 -5.85
C ILE A 123 1.71 0.47 -7.17
N LYS A 124 1.40 -0.35 -8.18
CA LYS A 124 2.00 -0.26 -9.51
C LYS A 124 1.73 1.07 -10.19
N ASN A 125 0.52 1.63 -10.07
CA ASN A 125 0.21 2.95 -10.62
C ASN A 125 0.97 4.06 -9.89
N LEU A 126 1.11 3.94 -8.56
CA LEU A 126 1.91 4.86 -7.75
C LEU A 126 3.40 4.82 -8.11
N THR A 127 3.93 3.64 -8.46
CA THR A 127 5.34 3.45 -8.83
C THR A 127 5.62 3.66 -10.32
N SER A 128 4.67 3.42 -11.23
CA SER A 128 4.83 3.68 -12.68
C SER A 128 4.92 5.17 -13.02
N ILE A 129 4.49 6.05 -12.11
CA ILE A 129 4.77 7.50 -12.21
C ILE A 129 6.28 7.78 -12.03
N TYR A 130 7.01 6.86 -11.40
CA TYR A 130 8.46 6.85 -11.24
C TYR A 130 9.07 5.71 -12.06
N VAL A 131 8.96 5.78 -13.38
CA VAL A 131 10.03 5.24 -14.23
C VAL A 131 11.04 6.38 -14.41
N PRO A 132 12.08 6.53 -13.55
CA PRO A 132 13.24 7.25 -14.00
C PRO A 132 13.75 6.48 -15.23
N ASN A 133 13.98 7.20 -16.33
CA ASN A 133 14.67 6.68 -17.51
C ASN A 133 15.89 5.86 -17.04
N PHE A 134 15.75 4.54 -16.92
CA PHE A 134 16.88 3.65 -16.79
C PHE A 134 17.42 3.49 -18.20
N LEU A 135 18.40 4.35 -18.45
CA LEU A 135 19.32 4.44 -19.57
C LEU A 135 19.26 3.26 -20.55
N GLU A 136 18.88 3.58 -21.78
CA GLU A 136 19.44 2.93 -22.97
C GLU A 136 20.95 3.19 -22.99
N GLU A 137 21.75 2.35 -22.34
CA GLU A 137 23.17 2.20 -22.68
C GLU A 137 23.52 0.71 -22.68
N GLY A 138 23.66 0.17 -23.90
CA GLY A 138 24.05 -1.22 -24.12
C GLY A 138 23.88 -1.71 -25.55
N SER A 139 23.91 -0.82 -26.54
CA SER A 139 24.14 -1.23 -27.93
C SER A 139 25.64 -1.52 -28.12
N GLU A 140 26.10 -2.69 -27.71
CA GLU A 140 27.34 -3.23 -28.27
C GLU A 140 26.98 -4.13 -29.46
N VAL A 141 27.10 -3.49 -30.63
CA VAL A 141 27.28 -4.09 -31.94
C VAL A 141 28.32 -5.21 -31.88
N PHE A 142 27.89 -6.45 -32.06
CA PHE A 142 28.80 -7.51 -32.48
C PHE A 142 29.15 -7.27 -33.95
N ALA A 143 30.37 -6.81 -34.17
CA ALA A 143 31.05 -6.83 -35.48
C ALA A 143 31.44 -8.26 -35.86
#